data_AF-A0A1T5L7K8-F1
#
_entry.id   AF-A0A1T5L7K8-F1
#
_cell.length_a   1.000
_cell.length_b   1.000
_cell.length_c   1.000
_cell.angle_alpha   90.00
_cell.angle_beta   90.00
_cell.angle_gamma   90.00
#
_symmetry.space_group_name_H-M   'P 1'
#
loop_
_entity.id
_entity.type
_entity.pdbx_description
1 polymer ?
#
loop_
_entity_poly.entity_id
_entity_poly.type
_entity_poly.pdbx_seq_one_letter_code
_entity_poly.pdbx_strand_id
1 'polypeptide(L)' 'MIKQYMVKIYSFLIKAGKREIEGIPESYQIPVAEHLAHQEENQ' A
#
# COMPACT_ATOMS: atom_id res chain seq x y z
N MET A 1 16.32 1.79 -0.45
CA MET A 1 15.69 1.82 -1.79
C MET A 1 14.32 1.17 -1.68
N ILE A 2 13.25 1.86 -2.09
CA ILE A 2 11.88 1.33 -2.06
C ILE A 2 11.73 0.33 -3.22
N LYS A 3 11.36 -0.91 -2.90
CA LYS A 3 11.06 -1.93 -3.91
C LYS A 3 9.64 -1.74 -4.41
N GLN A 4 9.45 -1.28 -5.64
CA GLN A 4 8.11 -0.97 -6.16
C GLN A 4 7.11 -2.13 -6.12
N TYR A 5 7.57 -3.38 -6.30
CA TYR A 5 6.70 -4.54 -6.19
C TYR A 5 6.10 -4.71 -4.78
N MET A 6 6.79 -4.24 -3.73
CA MET A 6 6.29 -4.29 -2.36
C MET A 6 5.13 -3.32 -2.12
N VAL A 7 5.06 -2.21 -2.86
CA VAL A 7 3.91 -1.29 -2.78
C VAL A 7 2.63 -2.05 -3.15
N LYS A 8 2.64 -2.79 -4.26
CA LYS A 8 1.50 -3.61 -4.71
C LYS A 8 1.12 -4.68 -3.68
N ILE A 9 2.11 -5.37 -3.10
CA ILE A 9 1.87 -6.41 -2.10
C ILE A 9 1.26 -5.81 -0.83
N TYR A 10 1.82 -4.71 -0.31
CA TYR A 10 1.29 -4.06 0.88
C TYR A 10 -0.11 -3.50 0.65
N SER A 11 -0.37 -2.83 -0.48
CA SER A 11 -1.71 -2.38 -0.85
C SER A 11 -2.71 -3.54 -0.92
N PHE A 12 -2.32 -4.68 -1.50
CA PHE A 12 -3.16 -5.89 -1.53
C PHE A 12 -3.47 -6.42 -0.13
N LEU A 13 -2.45 -6.55 0.72
CA LEU A 13 -2.61 -7.04 2.10
C LEU A 13 -3.48 -6.12 2.95
N ILE A 14 -3.37 -4.80 2.76
CA ILE A 14 -4.19 -3.81 3.45
C ILE A 14 -5.64 -3.88 2.99
N LYS A 15 -5.90 -3.92 1.67
CA LYS A 15 -7.26 -4.12 1.13
C LYS A 15 -7.89 -5.42 1.60
N ALA A 16 -7.10 -6.48 1.77
CA ALA A 16 -7.56 -7.76 2.29
C ALA A 16 -7.76 -7.80 3.83
N GLY A 17 -7.52 -6.68 4.54
CA GLY A 17 -7.62 -6.60 6.00
C GLY A 17 -6.58 -7.46 6.73
N LYS A 18 -5.52 -7.89 6.05
CA LYS A 18 -4.44 -8.71 6.63
C LYS A 18 -3.34 -7.87 7.27
N ARG A 19 -3.35 -6.56 7.03
CA ARG A 19 -2.38 -5.62 7.57
C ARG A 19 -3.00 -4.23 7.65
N GLU A 20 -2.59 -3.45 8.62
CA GLU A 20 -2.90 -2.02 8.71
C GLU A 20 -1.76 -1.21 8.10
N ILE A 21 -2.07 0.01 7.65
CA ILE A 21 -1.08 0.89 7.02
C ILE A 21 0.02 1.31 7.98
N GLU A 22 -0.28 1.44 9.27
CA GLU A 22 0.69 1.75 10.32
C GLU A 22 1.60 0.54 10.63
N GLY A 23 1.19 -0.67 10.23
CA GLY A 23 1.92 -1.93 10.45
C GLY A 23 2.89 -2.32 9.34
N ILE A 24 3.09 -1.47 8.32
CA ILE A 24 4.13 -1.64 7.28
C ILE A 24 5.29 -0.67 7.55
N PRO A 25 6.50 -0.93 7.00
CA PRO A 25 7.63 -0.04 7.21
C PRO A 25 7.32 1.38 6.72
N GLU A 26 7.73 2.39 7.48
CA GLU A 26 7.42 3.81 7.25
C GLU A 26 7.68 4.26 5.80
N SER A 27 8.81 3.83 5.23
CA SER A 27 9.18 4.08 3.83
C SER A 27 8.16 3.60 2.77
N TYR A 28 7.22 2.74 3.15
CA TYR A 28 6.16 2.23 2.28
C TYR A 28 4.78 2.83 2.57
N GLN A 29 4.57 3.52 3.70
CA GLN A 29 3.25 4.00 4.10
C GLN A 29 2.69 5.02 3.11
N ILE A 30 3.47 6.05 2.77
CA ILE A 30 3.07 7.07 1.79
C ILE A 30 2.86 6.45 0.40
N PRO A 31 3.81 5.70 -0.21
CA PRO A 31 3.61 5.11 -1.53
C PRO A 31 2.41 4.16 -1.62
N VAL A 32 2.11 3.44 -0.53
CA VAL A 32 0.98 2.51 -0.46
C VAL A 32 -0.34 3.26 -0.32
N ALA A 33 -0.39 4.33 0.49
CA ALA A 33 -1.55 5.21 0.59
C ALA A 33 -1.89 5.84 -0.77
N GLU A 34 -0.88 6.40 -1.45
CA GLU A 34 -1.05 6.97 -2.79
C GLU A 34 -1.53 5.93 -3.80
N HIS A 35 -0.97 4.71 -3.76
CA HIS A 35 -1.38 3.63 -4.66
C HIS A 35 -2.83 3.20 -4.40
N LEU A 36 -3.26 3.15 -3.15
CA LEU A 36 -4.64 2.81 -2.78
C LEU A 36 -5.63 3.88 -3.25
N ALA A 37 -5.32 5.16 -3.05
CA ALA A 37 -6.14 6.28 -3.52
C ALA A 37 -6.33 6.26 -5.04
N HIS A 38 -5.25 6.07 -5.81
CA HIS A 38 -5.34 5.97 -7.28
C HIS A 38 -6.13 4.74 -7.78
N GLN A 39 -6.23 3.67 -6.99
CA GLN A 39 -7.05 2.52 -7.33
C GLN A 39 -8.55 2.77 -7.10
N GLU A 40 -8.91 3.64 -6.16
CA GLU A 40 -10.30 3.99 -5.89
C GLU A 40 -10.88 4.96 -6.93
N GLU A 41 -10.05 5.82 -7.52
CA GLU A 41 -10.46 6.74 -8.59
C GLU A 41 -10.68 6.06 -9.95
N ASN A 42 -10.19 4.83 -10.13
CA ASN A 42 -10.28 4.07 -11.40
C ASN A 42 -11.30 2.91 -11.36
N GLN A 43 -12.20 2.89 -10.37
CA GLN A 43 -13.25 1.89 -10.21
C GLN A 43 -14.63 2.51 -10.35
#